data_AF-A0A0W0RKA9-F1
#
_entry.id   AF-A0A0W0RKA9-F1
#
_cell.length_a   1.000
_cell.length_b   1.000
_cell.length_c   1.000
_cell.angle_alpha   90.00
_cell.angle_beta   90.00
_cell.angle_gamma   90.00
#
_symmetry.space_group_name_H-M   'P 1'
#
loop_
_entity.id
_entity.type
_entity.pdbx_description
1 polymer ?
#
loop_
_entity_poly.entity_id
_entity_poly.type
_entity_poly.pdbx_seq_one_letter_code
_entity_poly.pdbx_strand_id
1 'polypeptide(L)'
;MPSLQALFHNLRNAAQLFQKHPQTIYCRCRYEDKEVNLASCGMQVADSVKRAHRIEWEHIMAAEHFGRQFACWREPMCEDKQGKPYKGRRCCEKIDEQFRHVEAELYNLWPEVGVVNQARSNYRFSVLPEQPDYLGCTMKIDKKLRRAEPPDSAKGVVARAYLWPNIMDYH
;
A
#
# COMPACT_ATOMS: atom_id res chain seq x y z
N MET A 1 14.19 -9.25 -18.45
CA MET A 1 14.43 -9.51 -17.01
C MET A 1 13.14 -10.02 -16.41
N PRO A 2 13.05 -11.33 -16.08
CA PRO A 2 11.82 -11.97 -15.59
C PRO A 2 11.29 -11.43 -14.25
N SER A 3 12.13 -10.73 -13.46
CA SER A 3 11.83 -10.33 -12.08
C SER A 3 10.87 -9.14 -11.92
N LEU A 4 10.89 -8.15 -12.82
CA LEU A 4 9.89 -7.05 -12.80
C LEU A 4 8.52 -7.51 -13.31
N GLN A 5 8.46 -8.59 -14.10
CA GLN A 5 7.21 -9.06 -14.70
C GLN A 5 6.20 -9.56 -13.65
N ALA A 6 6.63 -10.16 -12.53
CA ALA A 6 5.72 -10.69 -11.51
C ALA A 6 4.90 -9.59 -10.80
N LEU A 7 5.56 -8.52 -10.33
CA LEU A 7 4.88 -7.37 -9.72
C LEU A 7 3.95 -6.69 -10.74
N PHE A 8 4.43 -6.39 -11.94
CA PHE A 8 3.60 -5.77 -12.98
C PHE A 8 2.43 -6.66 -13.43
N HIS A 9 2.61 -7.97 -13.47
CA HIS A 9 1.56 -8.94 -13.80
C HIS A 9 0.48 -8.95 -12.71
N ASN A 10 0.86 -9.02 -11.44
CA ASN A 10 -0.12 -9.02 -10.35
C ASN A 10 -0.79 -7.66 -10.16
N LEU A 11 -0.10 -6.54 -10.39
CA LEU A 11 -0.74 -5.23 -10.44
C LEU A 11 -1.77 -5.13 -11.58
N ARG A 12 -1.51 -5.77 -12.72
CA ARG A 12 -2.47 -5.89 -13.83
C ARG A 12 -3.66 -6.77 -13.44
N ASN A 13 -3.43 -7.90 -12.77
CA ASN A 13 -4.49 -8.78 -12.28
C ASN A 13 -5.36 -8.09 -11.22
N ALA A 14 -4.73 -7.37 -10.28
CA ALA A 14 -5.41 -6.53 -9.30
C ALA A 14 -6.27 -5.47 -10.00
N ALA A 15 -5.72 -4.77 -11.00
CA ALA A 15 -6.48 -3.78 -11.77
C ALA A 15 -7.74 -4.39 -12.40
N GLN A 16 -7.65 -5.59 -12.99
CA GLN A 16 -8.79 -6.30 -13.55
C GLN A 16 -9.83 -6.70 -12.49
N LEU A 17 -9.38 -7.14 -11.31
CA LEU A 17 -10.28 -7.52 -10.22
C LEU A 17 -11.14 -6.34 -9.76
N PHE A 18 -10.53 -5.17 -9.58
CA PHE A 18 -11.21 -3.99 -9.06
C PHE A 18 -12.05 -3.24 -10.10
N GLN A 19 -11.92 -3.53 -11.41
CA GLN A 19 -12.77 -2.91 -12.44
C GLN A 19 -14.27 -3.15 -12.22
N LYS A 20 -14.66 -4.25 -11.57
CA LYS A 20 -16.08 -4.52 -11.25
C LYS A 20 -16.64 -3.60 -10.18
N HIS A 21 -15.78 -3.13 -9.27
CA HIS A 21 -16.13 -2.27 -8.15
C HIS A 21 -15.00 -1.26 -7.89
N PRO A 22 -14.81 -0.25 -8.77
CA PRO A 22 -13.65 0.62 -8.73
C PRO A 22 -13.81 1.66 -7.62
N GLN A 23 -13.47 1.27 -6.40
CA GLN A 23 -13.47 2.13 -5.22
C GLN A 23 -12.16 1.99 -4.44
N THR A 24 -11.66 3.09 -3.90
CA THR A 24 -10.49 3.08 -3.02
C THR A 24 -10.78 2.43 -1.67
N ILE A 25 -9.77 1.79 -1.07
CA ILE A 25 -9.96 1.01 0.16
C ILE A 25 -10.42 1.86 1.35
N TYR A 26 -9.76 2.98 1.64
CA TYR A 26 -10.08 3.75 2.84
C TYR A 26 -11.27 4.69 2.59
N CYS A 27 -11.17 5.53 1.57
CA CYS A 27 -12.11 6.63 1.39
C CYS A 27 -13.29 6.30 0.46
N ARG A 28 -13.30 5.11 -0.16
CA ARG A 28 -14.35 4.64 -1.08
C ARG A 28 -14.61 5.59 -2.27
N CYS A 29 -13.60 6.36 -2.66
CA CYS A 29 -13.64 7.20 -3.84
C CYS A 29 -13.73 6.32 -5.08
N ARG A 30 -14.70 6.61 -5.95
CA ARG A 30 -14.75 6.02 -7.28
C ARG A 30 -13.56 6.49 -8.10
N TYR A 31 -13.08 5.63 -8.98
CA TYR A 31 -12.03 5.97 -9.92
C TYR A 31 -12.31 5.34 -11.28
N GLU A 32 -11.76 5.95 -12.33
CA GLU A 32 -11.77 5.42 -13.68
C GLU A 32 -10.33 5.33 -14.16
N ASP A 33 -9.93 4.16 -14.66
CA ASP A 33 -8.53 3.80 -14.92
C ASP A 33 -7.60 4.07 -13.73
N LYS A 34 -6.97 5.24 -13.71
CA LYS A 34 -6.07 5.70 -12.65
C LYS A 34 -6.48 7.03 -12.04
N GLU A 35 -7.58 7.63 -12.48
CA GLU A 35 -8.04 8.94 -12.05
C GLU A 35 -9.11 8.82 -10.96
N VAL A 36 -8.91 9.52 -9.85
CA VAL A 36 -9.81 9.48 -8.69
C VAL A 36 -10.85 10.59 -8.81
N ASN A 37 -12.12 10.25 -8.61
CA ASN A 37 -13.20 11.22 -8.46
C ASN A 37 -13.36 11.58 -6.97
N LEU A 38 -12.74 12.67 -6.52
CA LEU A 38 -12.79 13.13 -5.13
C LEU A 38 -14.19 13.54 -4.67
N ALA A 39 -15.03 14.03 -5.59
CA ALA A 39 -16.41 14.39 -5.27
C ALA A 39 -17.28 13.18 -4.92
N SER A 40 -16.93 11.99 -5.41
CA SER A 40 -17.68 10.75 -5.12
C SER A 40 -17.58 10.26 -3.68
N CYS A 41 -16.64 10.80 -2.90
CA CYS A 41 -16.32 10.38 -1.54
C CYS A 41 -16.17 11.54 -0.54
N GLY A 42 -16.47 12.77 -0.92
CA GLY A 42 -16.38 13.93 -0.01
C GLY A 42 -14.96 14.48 0.20
N MET A 43 -14.00 14.14 -0.66
CA MET A 43 -12.60 14.55 -0.54
C MET A 43 -12.24 15.83 -1.32
N GLN A 44 -13.21 16.70 -1.64
CA GLN A 44 -12.98 17.92 -2.44
C GLN A 44 -11.97 18.89 -1.80
N VAL A 45 -11.77 18.82 -0.48
CA VAL A 45 -10.72 19.58 0.23
C VAL A 45 -9.31 19.28 -0.33
N ALA A 46 -9.11 18.11 -0.93
CA ALA A 46 -7.86 17.69 -1.55
C ALA A 46 -7.72 18.09 -3.04
N ASP A 47 -8.66 18.84 -3.63
CA ASP A 47 -8.67 19.15 -5.07
C ASP A 47 -7.38 19.83 -5.56
N SER A 48 -6.76 20.68 -4.74
CA SER A 48 -5.49 21.36 -5.09
C SER A 48 -4.27 20.43 -5.02
N VAL A 49 -4.42 19.22 -4.47
CA VAL A 49 -3.33 18.27 -4.26
C VAL A 49 -3.25 17.31 -5.44
N LYS A 50 -2.26 17.50 -6.32
CA LYS A 50 -2.06 16.66 -7.53
C LYS A 50 -2.07 15.15 -7.25
N ARG A 51 -1.51 14.71 -6.12
CA ARG A 51 -1.45 13.28 -5.73
C ARG A 51 -2.82 12.71 -5.33
N ALA A 52 -3.80 13.54 -4.98
CA ALA A 52 -5.15 13.12 -4.63
C ALA A 52 -5.94 12.62 -5.86
N HIS A 53 -5.59 13.09 -7.07
CA HIS A 53 -6.30 12.76 -8.31
C HIS A 53 -5.87 11.44 -8.95
N ARG A 54 -4.98 10.68 -8.32
CA ARG A 54 -4.48 9.42 -8.90
C ARG A 54 -4.56 8.25 -7.92
N ILE A 55 -4.81 7.07 -8.50
CA ILE A 55 -4.69 5.80 -7.80
C ILE A 55 -3.22 5.45 -7.58
N GLU A 56 -2.93 5.03 -6.36
CA GLU A 56 -1.70 4.35 -6.01
C GLU A 56 -2.05 3.02 -5.34
N TRP A 57 -1.25 2.00 -5.60
CA TRP A 57 -1.45 0.69 -5.00
C TRP A 57 -0.96 0.71 -3.56
N GLU A 58 -1.90 0.53 -2.63
CA GLU A 58 -1.65 0.44 -1.20
C GLU A 58 -1.27 -0.99 -0.84
N HIS A 59 -0.12 -1.11 -0.17
CA HIS A 59 0.26 -2.31 0.57
C HIS A 59 -0.31 -2.18 1.98
N ILE A 60 -1.47 -2.79 2.25
CA ILE A 60 -2.18 -2.66 3.54
C ILE A 60 -1.22 -2.97 4.70
N MET A 61 -0.57 -4.11 4.68
CA MET A 61 0.69 -4.33 5.39
C MET A 61 1.81 -3.71 4.56
N ALA A 62 2.36 -2.60 5.05
CA ALA A 62 3.39 -1.85 4.35
C ALA A 62 4.61 -2.73 4.02
N ALA A 63 5.23 -2.50 2.85
CA ALA A 63 6.35 -3.30 2.37
C ALA A 63 7.52 -3.45 3.35
N GLU A 64 7.76 -2.43 4.19
CA GLU A 64 8.78 -2.49 5.23
C GLU A 64 8.47 -3.48 6.35
N HIS A 65 7.19 -3.71 6.68
CA HIS A 65 6.79 -4.55 7.82
C HIS A 65 7.14 -6.02 7.57
N PHE A 66 6.89 -6.53 6.36
CA PHE A 66 7.33 -7.87 5.93
C PHE A 66 8.77 -7.86 5.40
N GLY A 67 9.16 -6.82 4.66
CA GLY A 67 10.45 -6.74 3.99
C GLY A 67 11.64 -6.86 4.95
N ARG A 68 11.54 -6.31 6.16
CA ARG A 68 12.59 -6.40 7.18
C ARG A 68 12.95 -7.83 7.61
N GLN A 69 12.12 -8.84 7.32
CA GLN A 69 12.45 -10.24 7.58
C GLN A 69 13.50 -10.78 6.60
N PHE A 70 13.54 -10.24 5.38
CA PHE A 70 14.43 -10.67 4.30
C PHE A 70 15.86 -10.14 4.47
N ALA A 71 16.86 -10.95 4.11
CA ALA A 71 18.27 -10.56 4.17
C ALA A 71 18.57 -9.39 3.21
N CYS A 72 18.05 -9.44 1.98
CA CYS A 72 18.19 -8.38 0.96
C CYS A 72 17.72 -6.99 1.44
N TRP A 73 16.84 -6.95 2.45
CA TRP A 73 16.35 -5.72 3.02
C TRP A 73 17.33 -5.15 4.04
N ARG A 74 17.89 -6.02 4.87
CA ARG A 74 18.75 -5.69 6.02
C ARG A 74 20.21 -5.50 5.62
N GLU A 75 20.67 -6.22 4.61
CA GLU A 75 22.06 -6.36 4.21
C GLU A 75 22.31 -5.83 2.79
N PRO A 76 23.47 -5.20 2.54
CA PRO A 76 23.83 -4.66 1.23
C PRO A 76 24.24 -5.77 0.24
N MET A 77 23.24 -6.54 -0.23
CA MET A 77 23.43 -7.68 -1.13
C MET A 77 23.40 -7.31 -2.62
N CYS A 78 23.18 -6.04 -2.95
CA CYS A 78 23.10 -5.55 -4.32
C CYS A 78 24.10 -4.43 -4.58
N GLU A 79 24.55 -4.30 -5.82
CA GLU A 79 25.38 -3.19 -6.29
C GLU A 79 24.68 -2.37 -7.38
N ASP A 80 24.86 -1.05 -7.34
CA ASP A 80 24.43 -0.16 -8.42
C ASP A 80 25.43 -0.17 -9.59
N LYS A 81 25.19 0.67 -10.61
CA LYS A 81 26.03 0.69 -11.83
C LYS A 81 27.48 1.13 -11.55
N GLN A 82 27.73 1.73 -10.40
CA GLN A 82 29.01 2.24 -9.97
C GLN A 82 29.68 1.29 -8.96
N GLY A 83 29.12 0.09 -8.73
CA GLY A 83 29.62 -0.86 -7.75
C GLY A 83 29.29 -0.46 -6.31
N LYS A 84 28.43 0.55 -6.08
CA LYS A 84 28.10 0.96 -4.72
C LYS A 84 27.09 -0.03 -4.11
N PRO A 85 27.40 -0.63 -2.94
CA PRO A 85 26.48 -1.53 -2.26
C PRO A 85 25.20 -0.83 -1.82
N TYR A 86 24.05 -1.49 -1.98
CA TYR A 86 22.74 -1.04 -1.49
C TYR A 86 21.86 -2.21 -1.03
N LYS A 87 20.86 -1.87 -0.21
CA LYS A 87 19.88 -2.76 0.42
C LYS A 87 18.47 -2.20 0.33
N GLY A 88 17.50 -2.93 0.90
CA GLY A 88 16.10 -2.49 1.02
C GLY A 88 15.23 -2.98 -0.15
N ARG A 89 14.01 -2.46 -0.24
CA ARG A 89 12.98 -2.88 -1.21
C ARG A 89 13.52 -3.09 -2.63
N ARG A 90 14.24 -2.09 -3.18
CA ARG A 90 14.85 -2.18 -4.53
C ARG A 90 15.81 -3.36 -4.68
N CYS A 91 16.55 -3.69 -3.63
CA CYS A 91 17.46 -4.84 -3.67
C CYS A 91 16.64 -6.14 -3.64
N CYS A 92 15.68 -6.25 -2.74
CA CYS A 92 14.81 -7.42 -2.65
C CYS A 92 14.01 -7.69 -3.93
N GLU A 93 13.40 -6.65 -4.52
CA GLU A 93 12.74 -6.73 -5.84
C GLU A 93 13.69 -7.33 -6.90
N LYS A 94 14.98 -6.97 -6.85
CA LYS A 94 16.00 -7.43 -7.81
C LYS A 94 16.39 -8.89 -7.58
N ILE A 95 16.65 -9.31 -6.34
CA ILE A 95 17.38 -10.57 -6.06
C ILE A 95 16.56 -11.64 -5.35
N ASP A 96 15.46 -11.30 -4.67
CA ASP A 96 14.74 -12.22 -3.80
C ASP A 96 13.35 -12.55 -4.39
N GLU A 97 13.17 -13.80 -4.78
CA GLU A 97 11.92 -14.26 -5.39
C GLU A 97 10.78 -14.33 -4.38
N GLN A 98 11.05 -14.80 -3.17
CA GLN A 98 10.05 -14.91 -2.13
C GLN A 98 9.53 -13.52 -1.72
N PHE A 99 10.42 -12.53 -1.62
CA PHE A 99 10.02 -11.14 -1.40
C PHE A 99 9.07 -10.64 -2.50
N ARG A 100 9.39 -10.89 -3.77
CA ARG A 100 8.53 -10.48 -4.89
C ARG A 100 7.14 -11.12 -4.82
N HIS A 101 7.05 -12.39 -4.43
CA HIS A 101 5.76 -13.06 -4.25
C HIS A 101 4.94 -12.43 -3.12
N VAL A 102 5.55 -12.19 -1.96
CA VAL A 102 4.89 -11.54 -0.82
C VAL A 102 4.45 -10.11 -1.15
N GLU A 103 5.31 -9.35 -1.84
CA GLU A 103 5.01 -7.99 -2.25
C GLU A 103 3.87 -7.91 -3.28
N ALA A 104 3.74 -8.94 -4.11
CA ALA A 104 2.75 -8.99 -5.18
C ALA A 104 1.44 -9.68 -4.76
N GLU A 105 1.24 -9.95 -3.47
CA GLU A 105 0.04 -10.58 -2.94
C GLU A 105 -1.21 -9.68 -3.10
N LEU A 106 -2.25 -10.23 -3.73
CA LEU A 106 -3.50 -9.53 -4.01
C LEU A 106 -4.33 -9.27 -2.75
N TYR A 107 -4.26 -10.12 -1.72
CA TYR A 107 -4.90 -9.84 -0.43
C TYR A 107 -4.35 -8.56 0.23
N ASN A 108 -3.12 -8.18 -0.09
CA ASN A 108 -2.43 -7.03 0.49
C ASN A 108 -2.41 -5.79 -0.43
N LEU A 109 -2.85 -5.91 -1.68
CA LEU A 109 -2.79 -4.86 -2.70
C LEU A 109 -4.18 -4.28 -3.00
N TRP A 110 -4.39 -3.01 -2.69
CA TRP A 110 -5.67 -2.33 -2.91
C TRP A 110 -5.49 -0.97 -3.59
N PRO A 111 -6.47 -0.51 -4.40
CA PRO A 111 -6.47 0.85 -4.93
C PRO A 111 -6.66 1.86 -3.80
N GLU A 112 -5.85 2.91 -3.78
CA GLU A 112 -5.95 3.98 -2.78
C GLU A 112 -5.72 5.36 -3.39
N VAL A 113 -6.31 6.39 -2.78
CA VAL A 113 -6.06 7.79 -3.14
C VAL A 113 -4.61 8.12 -2.81
N GLY A 114 -3.83 8.57 -3.79
CA GLY A 114 -2.38 8.72 -3.61
C GLY A 114 -1.98 9.64 -2.44
N VAL A 115 -2.75 10.68 -2.13
CA VAL A 115 -2.48 11.56 -0.97
C VAL A 115 -2.69 10.84 0.37
N VAL A 116 -3.68 9.94 0.44
CA VAL A 116 -3.98 9.15 1.65
C VAL A 116 -2.91 8.08 1.83
N ASN A 117 -2.54 7.37 0.76
CA ASN A 117 -1.43 6.41 0.75
C ASN A 117 -0.13 7.08 1.25
N GLN A 118 0.20 8.27 0.73
CA GLN A 118 1.35 9.05 1.20
C GLN A 118 1.29 9.35 2.70
N ALA A 119 0.14 9.80 3.19
CA ALA A 119 -0.03 10.20 4.58
C ALA A 119 0.03 9.00 5.53
N ARG A 120 -0.52 7.85 5.09
CA ARG A 120 -0.49 6.57 5.80
C ARG A 120 0.94 6.04 5.93
N SER A 121 1.78 6.21 4.90
CA SER A 121 3.20 5.84 4.94
C SER A 121 3.39 4.37 5.34
N ASN A 122 4.28 4.08 6.29
CA ASN A 122 4.48 2.77 6.90
C ASN A 122 3.87 2.68 8.32
N TYR A 123 2.89 3.54 8.64
CA TYR A 123 2.32 3.62 9.98
C TYR A 123 1.50 2.37 10.32
N ARG A 124 1.61 1.95 11.58
CA ARG A 124 0.83 0.82 12.09
C ARG A 124 -0.62 1.25 12.26
N PHE A 125 -1.54 0.33 11.97
CA PHE A 125 -2.94 0.56 12.28
C PHE A 125 -3.22 0.41 13.77
N SER A 126 -4.02 1.32 14.32
CA SER A 126 -4.57 1.21 15.67
C SER A 126 -5.77 2.12 15.81
N VAL A 127 -6.61 1.86 16.81
CA VAL A 127 -7.59 2.86 17.25
C VAL A 127 -6.83 4.07 17.79
N LEU A 128 -7.20 5.26 17.32
CA LEU A 128 -6.65 6.52 17.78
C LEU A 128 -7.68 7.23 18.67
N PRO A 129 -7.24 8.11 19.58
CA PRO A 129 -8.16 9.08 20.20
C PRO A 129 -8.84 9.92 19.10
N GLU A 130 -9.79 10.78 19.48
CA GLU A 130 -10.42 11.67 18.49
C GLU A 130 -9.36 12.46 17.72
N GLN A 131 -9.34 12.23 16.42
CA GLN A 131 -8.47 12.86 15.43
C GLN A 131 -9.37 13.31 14.29
N PRO A 132 -9.08 14.47 13.67
CA PRO A 132 -9.86 14.94 12.55
C PRO A 132 -9.73 13.98 11.36
N ASP A 133 -10.76 13.99 10.53
CA ASP A 133 -10.77 13.31 9.24
C ASP A 133 -9.65 13.84 8.34
N TYR A 134 -9.02 12.94 7.60
CA TYR A 134 -7.96 13.28 6.67
C TYR A 134 -8.53 13.74 5.33
N LEU A 135 -8.57 15.06 5.12
CA LEU A 135 -8.99 15.69 3.86
C LEU A 135 -10.38 15.25 3.37
N GLY A 136 -11.34 15.15 4.29
CA GLY A 136 -12.72 14.72 3.98
C GLY A 136 -12.95 13.21 4.01
N CYS A 137 -11.90 12.42 4.26
CA CYS A 137 -11.98 10.98 4.47
C CYS A 137 -11.88 10.66 5.96
N THR A 138 -12.72 9.76 6.47
CA THR A 138 -12.74 9.37 7.89
C THR A 138 -11.50 8.59 8.35
N MET A 139 -10.49 8.49 7.49
CA MET A 139 -9.16 8.02 7.81
C MET A 139 -8.50 8.99 8.79
N LYS A 140 -7.92 8.47 9.87
CA LYS A 140 -7.18 9.29 10.85
C LYS A 140 -5.69 9.00 10.76
N ILE A 141 -4.87 10.06 10.80
CA ILE A 141 -3.42 9.95 10.71
C ILE A 141 -2.76 10.71 11.86
N ASP A 142 -2.06 9.99 12.74
CA ASP A 142 -1.21 10.58 13.77
C ASP A 142 0.27 10.41 13.38
N LYS A 143 0.86 11.48 12.83
CA LYS A 143 2.27 11.50 12.43
C LYS A 143 3.23 11.44 13.63
N LYS A 144 2.83 11.95 14.80
CA LYS A 144 3.67 11.97 16.00
C LYS A 144 3.79 10.55 16.57
N LEU A 145 2.66 9.85 16.67
CA LEU A 145 2.61 8.47 17.12
C LEU A 145 2.95 7.44 16.02
N ARG A 146 3.08 7.90 14.77
CA ARG A 146 3.29 7.06 13.58
C ARG A 146 2.23 5.95 13.47
N ARG A 147 0.98 6.36 13.65
CA ARG A 147 -0.20 5.49 13.66
C ARG A 147 -1.26 6.02 12.72
N ALA A 148 -2.08 5.10 12.24
CA ALA A 148 -3.21 5.37 11.37
C ALA A 148 -4.43 4.61 11.89
N GLU A 149 -5.61 5.20 11.83
CA GLU A 149 -6.86 4.47 12.04
C GLU A 149 -7.63 4.44 10.72
N PRO A 150 -7.88 3.26 10.15
CA PRO A 150 -8.67 3.15 8.94
C PRO A 150 -10.16 3.36 9.25
N PRO A 151 -10.97 3.82 8.28
CA PRO A 151 -12.41 3.86 8.40
C PRO A 151 -13.01 2.50 8.79
N ASP A 152 -14.15 2.49 9.47
CA ASP A 152 -14.80 1.25 9.93
C ASP A 152 -15.08 0.28 8.78
N SER A 153 -15.44 0.80 7.61
CA SER A 153 -15.64 0.00 6.39
C SER A 153 -14.40 -0.75 5.91
N ALA A 154 -13.20 -0.26 6.25
CA ALA A 154 -11.92 -0.86 5.87
C ALA A 154 -11.33 -1.77 6.96
N LYS A 155 -11.73 -1.62 8.23
CA LYS A 155 -11.16 -2.37 9.37
C LYS A 155 -11.13 -3.88 9.16
N GLY A 156 -12.21 -4.46 8.62
CA GLY A 156 -12.28 -5.90 8.34
C GLY A 156 -11.31 -6.37 7.24
N VAL A 157 -11.16 -5.58 6.17
CA VAL A 157 -10.19 -5.87 5.09
C VAL A 157 -8.76 -5.76 5.63
N VAL A 158 -8.49 -4.70 6.39
CA VAL A 158 -7.19 -4.47 7.03
C VAL A 158 -6.82 -5.63 7.95
N ALA A 159 -7.74 -6.06 8.82
CA ALA A 159 -7.49 -7.18 9.72
C ALA A 159 -7.13 -8.47 8.97
N ARG A 160 -7.86 -8.82 7.90
CA ARG A 160 -7.58 -10.02 7.10
C ARG A 160 -6.23 -9.96 6.38
N ALA A 161 -5.88 -8.80 5.82
CA ALA A 161 -4.57 -8.61 5.18
C ALA A 161 -3.41 -8.79 6.17
N TYR A 162 -3.60 -8.41 7.45
CA TYR A 162 -2.60 -8.64 8.50
C TYR A 162 -2.53 -10.07 9.01
N LEU A 163 -3.60 -10.86 8.87
CA LEU A 163 -3.62 -12.28 9.25
C LEU A 163 -2.97 -13.18 8.19
N TRP A 164 -3.06 -12.82 6.91
CA TRP A 164 -2.57 -13.65 5.79
C TRP A 164 -1.11 -14.11 5.92
N PRO A 165 -0.13 -13.24 6.23
CA PRO A 165 1.27 -13.67 6.35
C PRO A 165 1.47 -14.75 7.42
N ASN A 166 0.77 -14.64 8.55
CA ASN A 166 0.90 -15.61 9.66
C ASN A 166 0.30 -16.99 9.32
N ILE A 167 -0.56 -17.08 8.31
CA ILE A 167 -1.16 -18.34 7.85
C ILE A 167 -0.22 -19.05 6.87
N MET A 168 0.63 -18.32 6.15
CA MET A 168 1.54 -18.85 5.14
C MET A 168 2.90 -19.32 5.70
N ASP A 169 3.22 -19.00 6.96
CA ASP A 169 4.42 -19.47 7.69
C ASP A 169 4.37 -20.97 8.09
N TYR A 170 3.38 -21.74 7.61
CA TYR A 170 3.18 -23.16 7.94
C TYR A 170 3.75 -24.18 6.92
N HIS A 171 4.61 -23.75 5.98
CA HIS A 171 5.26 -24.67 5.02
C HIS A 171 6.76 -24.41 4.87
#